data_AF-R7V3R7-F1
#
_entry.id   AF-R7V3R7-F1
#
_cell.length_a   1.000
_cell.length_b   1.000
_cell.length_c   1.000
_cell.angle_alpha   90.00
_cell.angle_beta   90.00
_cell.angle_gamma   90.00
#
_symmetry.space_group_name_H-M   'P 1'
#
loop_
_entity.id
_entity.type
_entity.pdbx_description
1 polymer ?
#
loop_
_entity_poly.entity_id
_entity_poly.type
_entity_poly.pdbx_seq_one_letter_code
_entity_poly.pdbx_strand_id
1 'polypeptide(L)'
;MDSLTAGEYDSEDSQCMSASGRQTRKQRQFIPEFKKDDQYWNKRKKNNEAAKRSREKRRINDIQMGQRIMELTQEKDELQREVDALKRKFGL
;
A
#
# COMPACT_ATOMS: atom_id res chain seq x y z
N MET A 1 -24.76 -1.33 -31.50
CA MET A 1 -23.37 -1.73 -31.20
C MET A 1 -22.71 -0.49 -30.64
N ASP A 2 -23.07 -0.13 -29.41
CA ASP A 2 -22.66 1.15 -28.84
C ASP A 2 -21.46 0.93 -27.93
N SER A 3 -20.31 1.32 -28.49
CA SER A 3 -19.15 1.92 -27.83
C SER A 3 -19.07 1.69 -26.31
N LEU A 4 -18.22 0.73 -25.92
CA LEU A 4 -17.64 0.66 -24.58
C LEU A 4 -16.83 1.93 -24.32
N THR A 5 -17.44 2.95 -23.72
CA THR A 5 -16.67 3.94 -22.97
C THR A 5 -16.17 3.22 -21.72
N ALA A 6 -14.96 2.66 -21.84
CA ALA A 6 -14.17 2.25 -20.70
C ALA A 6 -14.24 3.38 -19.67
N GLY A 7 -14.80 3.07 -18.50
CA GLY A 7 -14.92 4.04 -17.41
C GLY A 7 -13.57 4.68 -17.19
N GLU A 8 -13.50 5.96 -17.54
CA GLU A 8 -12.44 6.88 -17.19
C GLU A 8 -12.49 6.97 -15.67
N TYR A 9 -11.76 6.06 -15.02
CA TYR A 9 -11.53 6.11 -13.58
C TYR A 9 -10.51 7.21 -13.37
N ASP A 10 -10.99 8.45 -13.28
CA ASP A 10 -10.21 9.58 -12.79
C ASP A 10 -9.83 9.27 -11.33
N SER A 11 -8.69 8.61 -11.19
CA SER A 11 -8.04 8.33 -9.92
C SER A 11 -7.35 9.60 -9.45
N GLU A 12 -8.14 10.61 -9.10
CA GLU A 12 -7.61 11.83 -8.49
C GLU A 12 -7.17 11.54 -7.04
N ASP A 13 -5.85 11.60 -6.86
CA ASP A 13 -5.16 11.84 -5.60
C ASP A 13 -5.28 10.79 -4.48
N SER A 14 -4.50 9.72 -4.63
CA SER A 14 -3.81 9.11 -3.48
C SER A 14 -2.70 10.04 -2.99
N GLN A 15 -3.09 11.12 -2.31
CA GLN A 15 -2.13 11.93 -1.55
C GLN A 15 -1.65 11.13 -0.34
N CYS A 16 -0.49 10.50 -0.50
CA CYS A 16 0.31 10.00 0.60
C CYS A 16 0.80 11.19 1.44
N MET A 17 -0.03 11.61 2.40
CA MET A 17 0.33 12.64 3.36
C MET A 17 1.48 12.16 4.25
N SER A 18 2.70 12.42 3.81
CA SER A 18 3.86 12.59 4.69
C SER A 18 4.85 13.59 4.09
N ALA A 19 4.35 14.79 3.78
CA ALA A 19 5.20 15.95 3.58
C ALA A 19 5.71 16.47 4.95
N SER A 20 6.49 15.64 5.67
CA SER A 20 7.45 16.20 6.62
C SER A 20 8.64 16.63 5.76
N GLY A 21 8.95 17.93 5.79
CA GLY A 21 9.69 18.66 4.76
C GLY A 21 10.88 17.92 4.15
N ARG A 22 11.22 18.28 2.91
CA ARG A 22 12.42 17.83 2.19
C ARG A 22 13.70 18.30 2.93
N GLN A 23 13.92 17.82 4.14
CA GLN A 23 15.24 17.80 4.73
C GLN A 23 16.03 16.82 3.86
N THR A 24 16.98 17.37 3.11
CA THR A 24 17.98 16.56 2.42
C THR A 24 18.51 15.55 3.43
N ARG A 25 18.28 14.26 3.18
CA ARG A 25 18.70 13.21 4.10
C ARG A 25 20.20 13.40 4.32
N LYS A 26 20.61 13.72 5.56
CA LYS A 26 22.02 13.89 5.90
C LYS A 26 22.80 12.70 5.35
N GLN A 27 23.88 13.00 4.64
CA GLN A 27 24.77 11.98 4.08
C GLN A 27 25.16 10.99 5.19
N ARG A 28 24.96 9.70 4.92
CA ARG A 28 25.26 8.65 5.89
C ARG A 28 26.76 8.63 6.15
N GLN A 29 27.16 8.96 7.38
CA GLN A 29 28.53 8.80 7.83
C GLN A 29 28.70 7.37 8.32
N PHE A 30 29.57 6.60 7.66
CA PHE A 30 29.90 5.25 8.11
C PHE A 30 30.90 5.34 9.27
N ILE A 31 30.64 4.59 10.35
CA ILE A 31 31.56 4.53 11.48
C ILE A 31 32.68 3.54 11.10
N PRO A 32 33.95 3.97 11.08
CA PRO A 32 35.09 3.08 10.81
C PRO A 32 35.12 1.88 11.75
N GLU A 33 35.67 0.75 11.31
CA GLU A 33 35.65 -0.51 12.06
C GLU A 33 36.20 -0.37 13.49
N PHE A 34 37.33 0.32 13.63
CA PHE A 34 37.99 0.54 14.92
C PHE A 34 37.20 1.45 15.89
N LYS A 35 36.13 2.10 15.43
CA LYS A 35 35.25 2.96 16.26
C LYS A 35 33.91 2.29 16.60
N LYS A 36 33.72 1.02 16.27
CA LYS A 36 32.52 0.27 16.64
C LYS A 36 32.65 -0.21 18.09
N ASP A 37 32.12 0.59 19.00
CA ASP A 37 32.02 0.28 20.42
C ASP A 37 30.72 -0.49 20.75
N ASP A 38 30.56 -0.86 22.02
CA ASP A 38 29.34 -1.54 22.49
C ASP A 38 28.08 -0.68 22.31
N GLN A 39 28.21 0.65 22.42
CA GLN A 39 27.09 1.55 22.16
C GLN A 39 26.63 1.50 20.70
N TYR A 40 27.57 1.45 19.75
CA TYR A 40 27.29 1.26 18.33
C TYR A 40 26.53 -0.06 18.10
N TRP A 41 27.02 -1.18 18.64
CA TRP A 41 26.37 -2.49 18.47
C TRP A 41 24.96 -2.51 19.06
N ASN A 42 24.76 -1.91 20.22
CA ASN A 42 23.45 -1.75 20.84
C ASN A 42 22.48 -0.93 19.96
N LYS A 43 22.93 0.20 19.42
CA LYS A 43 22.15 1.01 18.46
C LYS A 43 21.86 0.24 17.18
N ARG A 44 22.83 -0.51 16.66
CA ARG A 44 22.70 -1.32 15.43
C ARG A 44 21.66 -2.42 15.61
N LYS A 45 21.69 -3.14 16.74
CA LYS A 45 20.71 -4.17 17.10
C LYS A 45 19.30 -3.57 17.18
N LYS A 46 19.13 -2.45 17.88
CA LYS A 46 17.84 -1.73 17.96
C LYS A 46 17.31 -1.32 16.58
N ASN A 47 18.16 -0.81 15.70
CA ASN A 47 17.77 -0.42 14.34
C ASN A 47 17.37 -1.63 13.49
N ASN A 48 18.08 -2.75 13.60
CA ASN A 48 17.70 -3.99 12.91
C ASN A 48 16.33 -4.50 13.35
N GLU A 49 16.05 -4.50 14.66
CA GLU A 49 14.74 -4.86 15.19
C GLU A 49 13.63 -3.92 14.70
N ALA A 50 13.90 -2.61 14.69
CA ALA A 50 12.96 -1.63 14.16
C ALA A 50 12.72 -1.83 12.66
N ALA A 51 13.76 -2.12 11.88
CA ALA A 51 13.65 -2.41 10.45
C ALA A 51 12.85 -3.69 10.19
N LYS A 52 13.06 -4.75 10.97
CA LYS A 52 12.28 -6.00 10.88
C LYS A 52 10.80 -5.73 11.16
N ARG A 53 10.48 -5.03 12.25
CA ARG A 53 9.10 -4.63 12.58
C ARG A 53 8.47 -3.75 11.50
N SER A 54 9.21 -2.79 10.95
CA SER A 54 8.72 -1.93 9.87
C SER A 54 8.39 -2.71 8.61
N ARG A 55 9.23 -3.69 8.25
CA ARG A 55 9.00 -4.58 7.11
C ARG A 55 7.76 -5.45 7.33
N GLU A 56 7.63 -6.07 8.50
CA GLU A 56 6.47 -6.91 8.79
C GLU A 56 5.16 -6.11 8.82
N LYS A 57 5.19 -4.92 9.40
CA LYS A 57 4.03 -4.01 9.37
C LYS A 57 3.59 -3.70 7.93
N ARG A 58 4.54 -3.41 7.04
CA ARG A 58 4.24 -3.17 5.62
C ARG A 58 3.65 -4.42 4.97
N ARG A 59 4.28 -5.58 5.18
CA ARG A 59 3.82 -6.86 4.64
C ARG A 59 2.37 -7.17 5.04
N ILE A 60 2.03 -7.00 6.31
CA ILE A 60 0.66 -7.21 6.81
C ILE A 60 -0.30 -6.23 6.14
N ASN A 61 0.07 -4.95 6.02
CA ASN A 61 -0.77 -3.95 5.39
C ASN A 61 -1.02 -4.24 3.91
N ASP A 62 0.01 -4.65 3.17
CA ASP A 62 -0.11 -5.03 1.75
C ASP A 62 -1.05 -6.24 1.59
N ILE A 63 -0.96 -7.24 2.48
CA ILE A 63 -1.86 -8.40 2.49
C ILE A 63 -3.30 -7.98 2.79
N GLN A 64 -3.52 -7.15 3.81
CA GLN A 64 -4.86 -6.67 4.17
C GLN A 64 -5.49 -5.84 3.04
N MET A 65 -4.69 -4.99 2.38
CA MET A 65 -5.14 -4.24 1.22
C MET A 65 -5.54 -5.18 0.08
N GLY A 66 -4.71 -6.19 -0.21
CA GLY A 66 -5.02 -7.21 -1.21
C GLY A 66 -6.33 -7.95 -0.91
N GLN A 67 -6.54 -8.35 0.34
CA GLN A 67 -7.79 -8.98 0.79
C GLN A 67 -8.99 -8.05 0.56
N ARG A 68 -8.87 -6.77 0.94
CA ARG A 68 -9.96 -5.81 0.76
C ARG A 68 -10.31 -5.59 -0.72
N ILE A 69 -9.30 -5.53 -1.59
CA ILE A 69 -9.51 -5.42 -3.04
C ILE A 69 -10.27 -6.65 -3.57
N MET A 70 -9.89 -7.85 -3.14
CA MET A 70 -10.56 -9.08 -3.55
C MET A 70 -12.03 -9.11 -3.10
N GLU A 71 -12.30 -8.78 -1.84
CA GLU A 71 -13.66 -8.69 -1.30
C GLU A 71 -14.53 -7.71 -2.11
N LEU A 72 -14.04 -6.49 -2.32
CA LEU A 72 -14.76 -5.46 -3.08
C LEU A 72 -15.01 -5.87 -4.53
N THR A 73 -14.05 -6.56 -5.15
CA THR A 73 -14.20 -7.05 -6.52
C THR A 73 -15.29 -8.12 -6.59
N GLN A 74 -15.31 -9.04 -5.61
CA GLN A 74 -16.34 -10.06 -5.51
C GLN A 74 -17.73 -9.45 -5.30
N GLU A 75 -17.87 -8.52 -4.34
CA GLU A 75 -19.13 -7.82 -4.08
C GLU A 75 -19.63 -7.07 -5.32
N LYS A 76 -18.73 -6.39 -6.03
CA LYS A 76 -19.07 -5.68 -7.28
C LYS A 76 -19.55 -6.63 -8.38
N ASP A 77 -18.92 -7.79 -8.52
CA ASP A 77 -19.33 -8.80 -9.50
C ASP A 77 -20.65 -9.48 -9.13
N GLU A 78 -20.94 -9.64 -7.83
CA GLU A 78 -22.25 -10.09 -7.32
C GLU A 78 -23.35 -9.08 -7.65
N LEU A 79 -23.15 -7.80 -7.31
CA LEU A 79 -24.10 -6.73 -7.61
C LEU A 79 -24.34 -6.56 -9.11
N GLN A 80 -23.29 -6.64 -9.92
CA GLN A 80 -23.43 -6.56 -11.38
C GLN A 80 -24.31 -7.71 -11.90
N ARG A 81 -24.12 -8.93 -11.40
CA ARG A 81 -24.97 -10.08 -11.77
C ARG A 81 -26.43 -9.88 -11.38
N GLU A 82 -26.69 -9.32 -10.20
CA GLU A 82 -28.05 -9.00 -9.76
C GLU A 82 -28.71 -7.93 -10.65
N VAL A 83 -27.97 -6.86 -10.95
CA VAL A 83 -28.43 -5.80 -11.86
C VAL A 83 -28.74 -6.37 -13.25
N ASP A 84 -27.85 -7.19 -13.79
CA ASP A 84 -28.04 -7.80 -15.12
C ASP A 84 -29.23 -8.77 -15.12
N ALA A 85 -29.49 -9.47 -14.01
CA ALA A 85 -30.67 -10.31 -13.86
C ALA A 85 -31.96 -9.48 -13.85
N LEU A 86 -31.97 -8.34 -13.15
CA LEU A 86 -33.10 -7.43 -13.13
C LEU A 86 -33.33 -6.78 -14.50
N LYS A 87 -32.27 -6.29 -15.15
CA LYS A 87 -32.32 -5.75 -16.50
C LYS A 87 -32.93 -6.73 -17.49
N ARG A 88 -32.45 -7.98 -17.49
CA ARG A 88 -33.04 -9.08 -18.30
C ARG A 88 -34.50 -9.34 -17.97
N LYS A 89 -34.91 -9.28 -16.70
CA LYS A 89 -36.30 -9.51 -16.28
C LYS A 89 -37.23 -8.38 -16.75
N PHE A 90 -36.75 -7.14 -16.77
CA PHE A 90 -37.54 -5.95 -17.14
C PHE A 90 -37.32 -5.48 -18.58
N GLY A 91 -36.48 -6.16 -19.37
CA GLY A 91 -36.21 -5.82 -20.77
C GLY A 91 -35.45 -4.50 -20.97
N LEU A 92 -34.66 -4.10 -19.97
CA LEU A 92 -33.73 -2.96 -20.00
C LEU A 92 -32.36 -3.42 -20.49
#